data_AF-A0A372J6Q7-F1
#
_entry.id   AF-A0A372J6Q7-F1
#
_cell.length_a   1.000
_cell.length_b   1.000
_cell.length_c   1.000
_cell.angle_alpha   90.00
_cell.angle_beta   90.00
_cell.angle_gamma   90.00
#
_symmetry.space_group_name_H-M   'P 1'
#
loop_
_entity.id
_entity.type
_entity.pdbx_description
1 polymer ?
#
loop_
_entity_poly.entity_id
_entity_poly.type
_entity_poly.pdbx_seq_one_letter_code
_entity_poly.pdbx_strand_id
1 'polypeptide(L)' 'MTEASPGDDLVLPPVPLATGGVVRLEGTRHRVARVELVVSTEDGAIVRIPLEQHHGGWWPPADRTARPG' A
#
# COMPACT_ATOMS: atom_id res chain seq x y z
N MET A 1 8.71 -25.51 -22.68
CA MET A 1 8.84 -24.24 -21.95
C MET A 1 7.41 -23.79 -21.66
N THR A 2 6.98 -23.85 -20.41
CA THR A 2 5.65 -23.34 -20.01
C THR A 2 5.78 -21.83 -19.94
N GLU A 3 5.15 -21.12 -20.87
CA GLU A 3 4.92 -19.69 -20.69
C GLU A 3 4.10 -19.53 -19.41
N ALA A 4 4.71 -18.94 -18.38
CA ALA A 4 3.95 -18.46 -17.24
C ALA A 4 2.88 -17.52 -17.81
N SER A 5 1.60 -17.84 -17.59
CA SER A 5 0.54 -16.90 -17.91
C SER A 5 0.91 -15.56 -17.24
N PRO A 6 0.88 -14.44 -17.97
CA PRO A 6 1.18 -13.15 -17.36
C PRO A 6 0.24 -13.00 -16.17
N GLY A 7 0.81 -12.99 -14.96
CA GLY A 7 0.03 -12.84 -13.74
C GLY A 7 -0.71 -11.51 -13.78
N ASP A 8 -1.83 -11.42 -13.07
CA ASP A 8 -2.56 -10.17 -12.95
C ASP A 8 -1.68 -9.11 -12.27
N ASP A 9 -1.73 -7.87 -12.76
CA ASP A 9 -1.09 -6.74 -12.11
C ASP A 9 -1.64 -6.54 -10.69
N LEU A 10 -0.77 -6.19 -9.74
CA LEU A 10 -1.20 -5.81 -8.40
C LEU A 10 -1.95 -4.48 -8.44
N VAL A 11 -3.26 -4.53 -8.21
CA VAL A 11 -4.14 -3.36 -8.07
C VAL A 11 -4.59 -3.23 -6.61
N LEU A 12 -4.51 -2.02 -6.06
CA LEU A 12 -4.94 -1.74 -4.70
C LEU A 12 -6.44 -1.38 -4.67
N PRO A 13 -7.18 -1.78 -3.62
CA PRO A 13 -8.61 -1.49 -3.58
C PRO A 13 -8.86 0.03 -3.37
N PRO A 14 -10.00 0.56 -3.85
CA PRO A 14 -10.36 1.97 -3.68
C PRO A 14 -10.94 2.24 -2.26
N VAL A 15 -10.27 1.75 -1.23
CA VAL A 15 -10.64 1.86 0.20
C VAL A 15 -9.37 2.10 1.04
N PRO A 16 -9.45 2.61 2.28
CA PRO A 16 -8.25 2.82 3.08
C PRO A 16 -7.62 1.48 3.46
N LEU A 17 -6.29 1.38 3.35
CA LEU A 17 -5.53 0.19 3.76
C LEU A 17 -5.10 0.23 5.24
N ALA A 18 -5.09 1.43 5.83
CA ALA A 18 -4.91 1.62 7.27
C ALA A 18 -5.74 2.83 7.74
N THR A 19 -6.02 2.91 9.04
CA THR A 19 -6.78 4.02 9.64
C THR A 19 -6.09 4.56 10.89
N GLY A 20 -6.38 5.81 11.23
CA GLY A 20 -5.82 6.48 12.41
C GLY A 20 -4.50 7.20 12.15
N GLY A 21 -4.10 8.08 13.07
CA GLY A 21 -2.92 8.95 12.91
C GLY A 21 -1.91 8.85 14.04
N VAL A 22 -1.98 7.79 14.86
CA VAL A 22 -1.10 7.60 16.02
C VAL A 22 -0.75 6.13 16.18
N VAL A 23 0.52 5.85 16.46
CA VAL A 23 1.03 4.54 16.91
C VAL A 23 1.53 4.63 18.34
N ARG A 24 1.59 3.50 19.05
CA ARG A 24 2.23 3.41 20.37
C ARG A 24 3.58 2.71 20.22
N LEU A 25 4.65 3.36 20.64
CA LEU A 25 6.01 2.81 20.69
C LEU A 25 6.51 2.94 22.12
N GLU A 26 6.96 1.84 22.73
CA GLU A 26 7.43 1.83 24.13
C GLU A 26 6.46 2.55 25.09
N GLY A 27 5.14 2.33 24.93
CA GLY A 27 4.09 2.96 25.73
C GLY A 27 3.77 4.42 25.38
N THR A 28 4.59 5.08 24.57
CA THR A 28 4.43 6.49 24.17
C THR A 28 3.65 6.62 22.87
N ARG A 29 2.79 7.64 22.76
CA ARG A 29 2.00 7.92 21.55
C ARG A 29 2.80 8.77 20.57
N HIS A 30 2.96 8.30 19.33
CA HIS A 30 3.64 9.01 18.26
C HIS A 30 2.68 9.29 17.10
N ARG A 31 2.69 10.52 16.58
CA ARG A 31 1.93 10.87 15.37
C ARG A 31 2.54 10.17 14.17
N VAL A 32 1.70 9.55 13.35
CA VAL A 32 2.12 8.89 12.12
C VAL A 32 2.38 9.97 11.07
N ALA A 33 3.62 10.05 10.58
CA ALA A 33 4.01 10.99 9.53
C ALA A 33 3.82 10.40 8.12
N ARG A 34 3.93 9.08 7.97
CA ARG A 34 3.82 8.36 6.70
C ARG A 34 3.41 6.91 6.94
N VAL A 35 2.64 6.35 6.01
CA VAL A 35 2.39 4.91 5.89
C VAL A 35 2.76 4.49 4.48
N GLU A 36 3.38 3.33 4.31
CA GLU A 36 3.75 2.78 3.01
C GLU A 36 3.29 1.32 2.91
N LEU A 37 2.83 0.92 1.74
CA LEU A 37 2.75 -0.49 1.36
C LEU A 37 4.08 -0.89 0.73
N VAL A 38 4.66 -1.98 1.22
CA VAL A 38 5.89 -2.56 0.66
C VAL A 38 5.54 -3.91 0.05
N VAL A 39 5.90 -4.08 -1.22
CA VAL A 39 5.70 -5.30 -1.98
C VAL A 39 7.06 -5.88 -2.33
N SER A 40 7.29 -7.14 -1.97
CA SER A 40 8.47 -7.90 -2.37
C SER A 40 8.07 -8.91 -3.43
N THR A 41 8.81 -8.97 -4.52
CA THR A 41 8.59 -9.95 -5.61
C THR A 41 9.43 -11.20 -5.39
N GLU A 42 9.11 -12.27 -6.12
CA GLU A 42 9.80 -13.57 -6.00
C GLU A 42 11.28 -13.49 -6.42
N ASP A 43 11.62 -12.60 -7.35
CA ASP A 43 12.99 -12.31 -7.78
C ASP A 43 13.73 -11.32 -6.86
N GLY A 44 13.10 -10.92 -5.76
CA GLY A 44 13.70 -10.09 -4.71
C GLY A 44 13.63 -8.58 -4.96
N ALA A 45 12.93 -8.12 -6.01
CA ALA A 45 12.66 -6.70 -6.18
C ALA A 45 11.69 -6.17 -5.10
N ILE A 46 11.77 -4.86 -4.84
CA ILE A 46 10.95 -4.19 -3.83
C ILE A 46 10.28 -2.96 -4.44
N VAL A 47 8.96 -2.86 -4.29
CA VAL A 47 8.17 -1.68 -4.63
C VAL A 47 7.63 -1.05 -3.35
N ARG A 48 7.83 0.25 -3.19
CA ARG A 48 7.27 1.05 -2.09
C ARG A 48 6.19 1.97 -2.63
N ILE A 49 4.99 1.87 -2.08
CA ILE A 49 3.83 2.68 -2.46
C ILE A 49 3.47 3.55 -1.25
N PRO A 50 3.76 4.87 -1.26
CA PRO A 50 3.34 5.75 -0.18
C PRO A 50 1.83 5.88 -0.17
N LEU A 51 1.21 5.74 1.01
CA LEU A 51 -0.21 5.97 1.18
C LEU A 51 -0.48 7.44 1.49
N GLU A 52 -1.58 7.95 0.96
CA GLU A 52 -2.03 9.32 1.16
C GLU A 52 -3.04 9.39 2.31
N GLN A 53 -2.91 10.41 3.16
CA GLN A 53 -3.82 10.58 4.29
C GLN A 53 -5.06 11.37 3.86
N HIS A 54 -6.21 10.69 3.82
CA HIS A 54 -7.50 11.30 3.47
C HIS A 54 -8.61 10.79 4.39
N HIS A 55 -9.50 11.66 4.84
CA HIS A 55 -10.69 11.30 5.65
C HIS A 55 -10.38 10.42 6.88
N GLY A 56 -9.21 10.57 7.51
CA GLY A 56 -8.78 9.77 8.66
C GLY A 56 -8.25 8.36 8.34
N GLY A 57 -8.17 8.02 7.05
CA GLY A 57 -7.56 6.80 6.53
C GLY A 57 -6.28 7.07 5.74
N TRP A 58 -5.55 5.99 5.45
CA TRP A 58 -4.38 5.96 4.59
C TRP A 58 -4.73 5.17 3.34
N TRP A 59 -4.79 5.88 2.22
CA TRP A 59 -5.33 5.41 0.96
C TRP A 59 -4.20 5.16 -0.04
N PRO A 60 -4.33 4.16 -0.90
CA PRO A 60 -3.47 4.07 -2.06
C PRO A 60 -3.59 5.33 -2.94
N PRO A 61 -2.50 5.74 -3.60
CA PRO A 61 -2.56 6.73 -4.67
C PRO A 61 -3.57 6.33 -5.76
N ALA A 62 -4.24 7.30 -6.38
CA ALA A 62 -5.32 7.05 -7.33
C ALA A 62 -4.89 6.24 -8.58
N ASP A 63 -3.64 6.39 -9.03
CA ASP A 63 -3.05 5.61 -10.12
C ASP A 63 -2.85 4.13 -9.77
N ARG A 64 -2.90 3.77 -8.47
CA ARG A 64 -2.77 2.40 -7.97
C ARG A 64 -4.09 1.73 -7.65
N THR A 65 -5.21 2.45 -7.74
CA THR A 65 -6.57 1.91 -7.46
C THR A 65 -7.37 1.56 -8.70
N ALA A 66 -6.97 2.04 -9.87
CA ALA A 66 -7.66 1.73 -11.12
C ALA A 66 -7.33 0.31 -11.59
N ARG A 67 -8.35 -0.52 -11.79
CA ARG A 67 -8.25 -1.69 -12.68
C ARG A 67 -8.43 -1.17 -14.12
N PRO A 68 -7.64 -1.61 -15.12
CA PRO A 68 -7.91 -1.25 -16.51
C PRO A 68 -9.34 -1.66 -16.87
N GLY A 69 -10.09 -0.75 -17.50
CA GLY A 69 -11.39 -1.06 -18.10
C GLY A 69 -11.26 -1.94 -19.32
#